data_AF-A0A1H0LX11-F1
#
_entry.id   AF-A0A1H0LX11-F1
#
_cell.length_a   1.000
_cell.length_b   1.000
_cell.length_c   1.000
_cell.angle_alpha   90.00
_cell.angle_beta   90.00
_cell.angle_gamma   90.00
#
_symmetry.space_group_name_H-M   'P 1'
#
loop_
_entity.id
_entity.type
_entity.pdbx_description
1 polymer ?
#
loop_
_entity_poly.entity_id
_entity_poly.type
_entity_poly.pdbx_seq_one_letter_code
_entity_poly.pdbx_strand_id
1 'polypeptide(L)'
;MIIRLGFVSMAMAIFNNTPSSTFTYKLFSQRPREEAMQRAIDIGRKNLAATLRILYYNAAHGIRLFRLSSSLIPLATHPDVQINVAGENKRRASEAWQLREPAGNPLKYASESFHTA
;
A
#
# COMPACT_ATOMS: atom_id res chain seq x y z
N MET A 1 30.99 -9.08 7.43
CA MET A 1 29.69 -8.48 7.78
C MET A 1 29.00 -8.02 6.50
N ILE A 2 27.74 -8.40 6.25
CA ILE A 2 26.99 -7.98 5.06
C ILE A 2 26.05 -6.84 5.46
N ILE A 3 26.30 -5.63 4.97
CA ILE A 3 25.43 -4.45 5.19
C ILE A 3 24.47 -4.33 3.99
N ARG A 4 23.19 -4.02 4.26
CA ARG A 4 22.18 -3.70 3.23
C ARG A 4 21.61 -2.32 3.50
N LEU A 5 21.53 -1.50 2.44
CA LEU A 5 20.97 -0.16 2.50
C LEU A 5 19.49 -0.18 2.08
N GLY A 6 18.73 0.74 2.65
CA GLY A 6 17.29 0.88 2.41
C GLY A 6 16.78 2.26 2.81
N PHE A 7 15.49 2.48 2.60
CA PHE A 7 14.83 3.74 2.95
C PHE A 7 13.40 3.50 3.46
N VAL A 8 12.77 4.57 3.91
CA VAL A 8 11.47 4.55 4.58
C VAL A 8 10.46 5.38 3.83
N SER A 9 9.22 4.88 3.76
CA SER A 9 8.04 5.58 3.27
C SER A 9 8.05 5.89 1.77
N MET A 10 8.82 6.87 1.30
CA MET A 10 8.74 7.38 -0.07
C MET A 10 10.09 7.43 -0.76
N ALA A 11 10.08 7.25 -2.09
CA ALA A 11 11.25 7.45 -2.95
C ALA A 11 11.12 8.80 -3.68
N MET A 12 11.97 9.77 -3.35
CA MET A 12 11.93 11.12 -3.94
C MET A 12 12.22 11.14 -5.45
N ALA A 13 12.92 10.12 -5.96
CA ALA A 13 13.19 9.98 -7.39
C ALA A 13 11.93 9.69 -8.23
N ILE A 14 10.85 9.20 -7.62
CA ILE A 14 9.61 8.90 -8.31
C ILE A 14 8.73 10.14 -8.31
N PHE A 15 8.50 10.70 -9.49
CA PHE A 15 7.66 11.89 -9.65
C PHE A 15 6.22 11.66 -9.15
N ASN A 16 5.74 12.61 -8.35
CA ASN A 16 4.37 12.70 -7.82
C ASN A 16 3.87 11.38 -7.19
N ASN A 17 4.64 10.83 -6.26
CA ASN A 17 4.37 9.54 -5.66
C ASN A 17 4.36 9.59 -4.12
N THR A 18 3.18 9.86 -3.56
CA THR A 18 2.98 9.97 -2.11
C THR A 18 2.26 8.74 -1.56
N PRO A 19 2.94 7.83 -0.83
CA PRO A 19 2.36 6.60 -0.28
C PRO A 19 1.77 6.76 1.13
N SER A 20 1.71 7.99 1.64
CA SER A 20 1.38 8.30 3.05
C SER A 20 0.32 9.39 3.20
N SER A 21 -0.50 9.60 2.17
CA SER A 21 -1.54 10.63 2.18
C SER A 21 -2.60 10.29 3.24
N THR A 22 -3.02 11.26 4.03
CA THR A 22 -4.02 11.07 5.10
C THR A 22 -4.85 12.35 5.28
N PHE A 23 -5.87 12.28 6.13
CA PHE A 23 -6.68 13.43 6.52
C PHE A 23 -7.10 13.31 7.98
N THR A 24 -7.50 14.44 8.58
CA THR A 24 -7.85 14.50 10.00
C THR A 24 -9.27 14.00 10.25
N TYR A 25 -9.51 13.47 11.45
CA TYR A 25 -10.86 13.07 11.88
C TYR A 25 -11.85 14.24 11.84
N LYS A 26 -11.41 15.48 12.11
CA LYS A 26 -12.25 16.67 11.95
C LYS A 26 -12.85 16.78 10.54
N LEU A 27 -12.06 16.53 9.49
CA LEU A 27 -12.55 16.54 8.11
C LEU A 27 -13.43 15.31 7.80
N PHE A 28 -13.21 14.20 8.49
CA PHE A 28 -14.06 13.02 8.42
C PHE A 28 -15.47 13.33 8.96
N SER A 29 -15.55 13.89 10.17
CA SER A 29 -16.81 14.18 10.86
C SER A 29 -17.63 15.31 10.24
N GLN A 30 -17.02 16.16 9.41
CA GLN A 30 -17.71 17.24 8.70
C GLN A 30 -18.54 16.75 7.50
N ARG A 31 -18.33 15.50 7.05
CA ARG A 31 -19.02 14.92 5.90
C ARG A 31 -19.96 13.78 6.34
N PRO A 32 -20.95 13.42 5.52
CA PRO A 32 -21.70 12.19 5.72
C PRO A 32 -20.74 11.00 5.84
N ARG A 33 -21.02 10.09 6.79
CA ARG A 33 -20.13 8.97 7.13
C ARG A 33 -19.74 8.14 5.91
N GLU A 34 -20.68 7.90 5.00
CA GLU A 34 -20.44 7.13 3.77
C GLU A 34 -19.45 7.83 2.83
N GLU A 35 -19.63 9.14 2.60
CA GLU A 35 -18.72 9.93 1.76
C GLU A 35 -17.31 10.01 2.38
N ALA A 36 -17.24 10.20 3.70
CA ALA A 36 -15.99 10.23 4.44
C ALA A 36 -15.25 8.88 4.39
N MET A 37 -16.01 7.78 4.48
CA MET A 37 -15.49 6.41 4.36
C MET A 37 -14.96 6.15 2.94
N GLN A 38 -15.74 6.51 1.92
CA GLN A 38 -15.34 6.36 0.52
C GLN A 38 -14.05 7.13 0.23
N ARG A 39 -13.94 8.36 0.76
CA ARG A 39 -12.72 9.17 0.66
C ARG A 39 -11.52 8.49 1.32
N ALA A 40 -11.69 7.87 2.49
CA ALA A 40 -10.62 7.12 3.16
C ALA A 40 -10.14 5.93 2.32
N ILE A 41 -11.06 5.18 1.74
CA ILE A 41 -10.77 4.07 0.83
C ILE A 41 -10.01 4.57 -0.40
N ASP A 42 -10.45 5.66 -1.02
CA ASP A 42 -9.81 6.20 -2.22
C ASP A 42 -8.40 6.74 -1.96
N ILE A 43 -8.18 7.37 -0.81
CA ILE A 43 -6.83 7.78 -0.38
C ILE A 43 -5.96 6.54 -0.11
N GLY A 44 -6.48 5.54 0.59
CA GLY A 44 -5.77 4.28 0.84
C GLY A 44 -5.37 3.57 -0.47
N ARG A 45 -6.27 3.56 -1.47
CA ARG A 45 -5.99 3.02 -2.81
C ARG A 45 -4.86 3.78 -3.51
N LYS A 46 -4.87 5.11 -3.45
CA LYS A 46 -3.79 5.94 -4.02
C LYS A 46 -2.45 5.66 -3.34
N ASN A 47 -2.45 5.55 -2.01
CA ASN A 47 -1.25 5.23 -1.25
C ASN A 47 -0.71 3.84 -1.58
N LEU A 48 -1.58 2.84 -1.76
CA LEU A 48 -1.20 1.49 -2.16
C LEU A 48 -0.61 1.47 -3.58
N ALA A 49 -1.22 2.18 -4.53
CA ALA A 49 -0.68 2.31 -5.88
C ALA A 49 0.70 2.98 -5.89
N ALA A 50 0.88 4.03 -5.07
CA ALA A 50 2.16 4.71 -4.92
C ALA A 50 3.22 3.79 -4.27
N THR A 51 2.81 2.97 -3.31
CA THR A 51 3.67 1.95 -2.68
C THR A 51 4.10 0.90 -3.69
N LEU A 52 3.18 0.41 -4.52
CA LEU A 52 3.49 -0.57 -5.57
C LEU A 52 4.53 -0.03 -6.57
N ARG A 53 4.42 1.25 -6.95
CA ARG A 53 5.43 1.93 -7.78
C ARG A 53 6.81 1.96 -7.11
N ILE A 54 6.85 2.19 -5.79
CA ILE A 54 8.10 2.13 -5.01
C ILE A 54 8.67 0.71 -5.00
N LEU A 55 7.83 -0.32 -4.88
CA LEU A 55 8.31 -1.71 -4.93
C LEU A 55 8.92 -2.05 -6.29
N TYR A 56 8.32 -1.59 -7.39
CA TYR A 56 8.91 -1.75 -8.72
C TYR A 56 10.24 -0.98 -8.86
N TYR A 57 10.30 0.24 -8.34
CA TYR A 57 11.54 1.02 -8.29
C TYR A 57 12.63 0.27 -7.50
N ASN A 58 12.29 -0.26 -6.33
CA ASN A 58 13.23 -1.00 -5.49
C ASN A 58 13.76 -2.26 -6.20
N ALA A 59 12.89 -2.99 -6.89
CA ALA A 59 13.28 -4.16 -7.68
C ALA A 59 14.24 -3.77 -8.83
N ALA A 60 13.94 -2.70 -9.56
CA ALA A 60 14.77 -2.22 -10.66
C ALA A 60 16.15 -1.71 -10.20
N HIS A 61 16.23 -1.13 -9.00
CA HIS A 61 17.47 -0.56 -8.44
C HIS A 61 18.19 -1.48 -7.45
N GLY A 62 17.71 -2.71 -7.25
CA GLY A 62 18.34 -3.69 -6.34
C GLY A 62 18.24 -3.31 -4.85
N ILE A 63 17.29 -2.45 -4.47
CA ILE A 63 17.08 -2.03 -3.08
C ILE A 63 16.30 -3.13 -2.35
N ARG A 64 16.97 -3.78 -1.40
CA ARG A 64 16.42 -4.96 -0.69
C ARG A 64 15.75 -4.64 0.64
N LEU A 65 15.88 -3.42 1.13
CA LEU A 65 15.28 -2.99 2.39
C LEU A 65 14.40 -1.77 2.16
N PHE A 66 13.11 -1.93 2.45
CA PHE A 66 12.13 -0.85 2.33
C PHE A 66 11.09 -0.99 3.43
N ARG A 67 10.81 0.12 4.14
CA ARG A 67 9.76 0.17 5.16
C ARG A 67 8.55 0.92 4.63
N LEU A 68 7.38 0.30 4.77
CA LEU A 68 6.09 0.91 4.47
C LEU A 68 5.78 2.11 5.38
N SER A 69 5.03 3.07 4.85
CA SER A 69 4.46 4.15 5.65
C SER A 69 3.42 3.61 6.64
N SER A 70 3.43 4.12 7.88
CA SER A 70 2.37 3.85 8.88
C SER A 70 1.03 4.47 8.50
N SER A 71 1.04 5.52 7.67
CA SER A 71 -0.16 6.24 7.21
C SER A 71 -0.66 5.73 5.86
N LEU A 72 -0.44 4.45 5.55
CA LEU A 72 -0.90 3.85 4.29
C LEU A 72 -2.42 3.94 4.16
N ILE A 73 -3.14 3.76 5.26
CA ILE A 73 -4.61 3.77 5.30
C ILE A 73 -5.04 4.85 6.28
N PRO A 74 -5.76 5.89 5.81
CA PRO A 74 -6.21 6.97 6.69
C PRO A 74 -7.13 6.45 7.79
N LEU A 75 -6.92 6.95 9.01
CA LEU A 75 -7.80 6.70 10.16
C LEU A 75 -8.03 5.22 10.52
N ALA A 76 -7.17 4.31 10.05
CA ALA A 76 -7.34 2.86 10.27
C ALA A 76 -7.34 2.44 11.75
N THR A 77 -6.76 3.26 12.63
CA THR A 77 -6.70 3.01 14.08
C THR A 77 -7.76 3.78 14.88
N HIS A 78 -8.60 4.58 14.23
CA HIS A 78 -9.61 5.38 14.93
C HIS A 78 -10.83 4.52 15.28
N PRO A 79 -11.32 4.51 16.54
CA PRO A 79 -12.39 3.61 17.00
C PRO A 79 -13.68 3.72 16.19
N ASP A 80 -14.02 4.91 15.72
CA ASP A 80 -15.24 5.16 14.93
C ASP A 80 -15.12 4.77 13.45
N VAL A 81 -13.90 4.49 12.98
CA VAL A 81 -13.58 4.25 11.57
C VAL A 81 -13.22 2.78 11.38
N GLN A 82 -14.25 1.94 11.23
CA GLN A 82 -14.08 0.51 10.96
C GLN A 82 -13.89 0.24 9.47
N ILE A 83 -12.70 0.52 8.94
CA ILE A 83 -12.35 0.15 7.55
C ILE A 83 -11.91 -1.31 7.52
N ASN A 84 -12.64 -2.18 6.81
CA ASN A 84 -12.18 -3.53 6.53
C ASN A 84 -11.13 -3.53 5.40
N VAL A 85 -9.90 -3.23 5.77
CA VAL A 85 -8.74 -3.17 4.87
C VAL A 85 -8.48 -4.50 4.16
N ALA A 86 -8.62 -5.62 4.87
CA ALA A 86 -8.27 -6.93 4.36
C ALA A 86 -9.28 -7.43 3.31
N GLY A 87 -10.57 -7.16 3.52
CA GLY A 87 -11.64 -7.55 2.60
C GLY A 87 -11.54 -6.82 1.26
N GLU A 88 -11.33 -5.52 1.28
CA GLU A 88 -11.31 -4.69 0.07
C GLU A 88 -10.10 -5.01 -0.83
N ASN A 89 -8.93 -5.28 -0.23
CA ASN A 89 -7.73 -5.58 -0.98
C ASN A 89 -7.70 -7.01 -1.54
N LYS A 90 -8.32 -7.98 -0.85
CA LYS A 90 -8.40 -9.39 -1.32
C LYS A 90 -9.19 -9.53 -2.62
N ARG A 91 -10.31 -8.81 -2.76
CA ARG A 91 -11.20 -8.91 -3.93
C ARG A 91 -10.52 -8.46 -5.22
N ARG A 92 -9.79 -7.35 -5.18
CA ARG A 92 -9.05 -6.86 -6.37
C ARG A 92 -7.77 -7.62 -6.63
N ALA A 93 -7.10 -8.10 -5.59
CA ALA A 93 -6.01 -9.04 -5.79
C ALA A 93 -6.55 -10.22 -6.60
N SER A 94 -7.60 -10.92 -6.15
CA SER A 94 -8.16 -12.06 -6.89
C SER A 94 -8.61 -11.71 -8.31
N GLU A 95 -9.25 -10.57 -8.53
CA GLU A 95 -9.65 -10.10 -9.87
C GLU A 95 -8.44 -9.83 -10.77
N ALA A 96 -7.39 -9.20 -10.25
CA ALA A 96 -6.15 -8.93 -10.99
C ALA A 96 -5.32 -10.20 -11.21
N TRP A 97 -5.36 -11.18 -10.28
CA TRP A 97 -4.77 -12.50 -10.43
C TRP A 97 -5.46 -13.30 -11.55
N GLN A 98 -6.79 -13.26 -11.63
CA GLN A 98 -7.56 -13.94 -12.67
C GLN A 98 -7.34 -13.36 -14.08
N LEU A 99 -7.01 -12.08 -14.20
CA LEU A 99 -6.74 -11.43 -15.49
C LEU A 99 -5.30 -11.66 -16.02
N ARG A 100 -4.39 -12.25 -15.24
CA ARG A 100 -2.94 -12.28 -15.54
C ARG A 100 -2.28 -13.65 -15.71
N GLU A 101 -3.04 -14.73 -15.83
CA GLU A 101 -2.51 -16.04 -16.28
C GLU A 101 -2.67 -16.12 -17.80
N PRO A 102 -1.61 -15.86 -18.62
CA PRO A 102 -0.54 -16.84 -18.80
C PRO A 102 0.84 -16.23 -19.17
N ALA A 103 1.40 -15.32 -18.37
CA ALA A 103 2.79 -14.87 -18.59
C ALA A 103 3.54 -14.71 -17.27
N GLY A 104 4.40 -15.71 -16.98
CA GLY A 104 5.43 -15.77 -15.94
C GLY A 104 5.43 -14.65 -14.90
N ASN A 105 4.91 -14.95 -13.70
CA ASN A 105 4.73 -13.99 -12.63
C ASN A 105 5.97 -13.86 -11.73
N PRO A 106 6.66 -12.70 -11.67
CA PRO A 106 7.81 -12.49 -10.79
C PRO A 106 7.44 -12.35 -9.30
N LEU A 107 6.15 -12.29 -8.92
CA LEU A 107 5.71 -12.15 -7.53
C LEU A 107 5.63 -13.47 -6.75
N LYS A 108 5.82 -14.62 -7.40
CA LYS A 108 5.91 -15.93 -6.71
C LYS A 108 7.06 -15.95 -5.68
N TYR A 109 8.12 -15.19 -5.94
CA TYR A 109 9.26 -15.02 -5.03
C TYR A 109 8.94 -14.26 -3.73
N ALA A 110 7.87 -13.45 -3.71
CA ALA A 110 7.56 -12.62 -2.54
C ALA A 110 6.74 -13.35 -1.46
N SER A 111 5.94 -14.36 -1.83
CA SER A 111 5.13 -15.14 -0.88
C SER A 111 5.91 -16.27 -0.21
N GLU A 112 6.92 -16.84 -0.87
CA GLU A 112 7.71 -17.95 -0.32
C GLU A 112 8.68 -17.51 0.79
N SER A 113 8.95 -16.21 0.93
CA SER A 113 9.86 -15.68 1.95
C SER A 113 9.19 -15.45 3.33
N PHE A 114 7.89 -15.70 3.47
CA PHE A 114 7.14 -15.46 4.72
C PHE A 114 6.75 -16.75 5.47
N HIS A 115 7.15 -17.92 4.99
CA HIS A 115 6.87 -19.21 5.65
C HIS A 115 8.12 -19.95 6.15
N THR A 116 9.29 -19.33 6.05
CA THR A 116 10.52 -19.89 6.60
C THR A 116 11.34 -18.81 7.28
N ALA A 117 10.89 -18.40 8.47
CA ALA A 117 11.69 -17.76 9.51
C ALA A 117 11.00 -17.99 10.86
#